data_AF-A0A8X6P741-F1
#
_entry.id   AF-A0A8X6P741-F1
#
_cell.length_a   1.000
_cell.length_b   1.000
_cell.length_c   1.000
_cell.angle_alpha   90.00
_cell.angle_beta   90.00
_cell.angle_gamma   90.00
#
_symmetry.space_group_name_H-M   'P 1'
#
loop_
_entity.id
_entity.type
_entity.pdbx_description
1 polymer ?
#
loop_
_entity_poly.entity_id
_entity_poly.type
_entity_poly.pdbx_seq_one_letter_code
_entity_poly.pdbx_strand_id
1 'polypeptide(L)'
;MIAESLNMSVGSVFTTMTEDLKKKKLCARFVPHTLTTEQKEHRIASSEDLIVSADEDPNFLKTIITGDESWCLEYDPETKRQSSEWTSPGKGRPMKVRASKSKTKTMLLVFFDSRGIIHHEFLRQGSTVTGAFYKDVLHRLLKRMWRNAIFSSVGILEFVLHHK
;
A
#
# COMPACT_ATOMS: atom_id res chain seq x y z
N MET A 1 28.01 4.20 21.99
CA MET A 1 27.93 5.57 21.44
C MET A 1 27.68 6.66 22.48
N ILE A 2 26.48 6.85 23.08
CA ILE A 2 26.28 7.95 24.07
C ILE A 2 26.93 7.66 25.43
N ALA A 3 26.73 6.45 25.97
CA ALA A 3 27.31 6.02 27.25
C ALA A 3 28.85 6.08 27.22
N GLU A 4 29.44 5.60 26.13
CA GLU A 4 30.90 5.66 25.91
C GLU A 4 31.40 7.09 25.72
N SER A 5 30.72 7.93 24.93
CA SER A 5 31.17 9.31 24.70
C SER A 5 31.12 10.19 25.96
N LEU A 6 30.21 9.88 26.88
CA LEU A 6 30.05 10.61 28.14
C LEU A 6 30.72 9.90 29.33
N ASN A 7 31.36 8.74 29.11
CA ASN A 7 31.90 7.87 30.16
C ASN A 7 30.88 7.58 31.28
N MET A 8 29.63 7.33 30.89
CA MET A 8 28.50 7.06 31.79
C MET A 8 28.01 5.62 31.64
N SER A 9 27.34 5.10 32.67
CA SER A 9 26.67 3.81 32.55
C SER A 9 25.48 3.88 31.57
N VAL A 10 25.19 2.77 30.89
CA VAL A 10 24.02 2.66 29.99
C VAL A 10 22.71 2.94 30.74
N GLY A 11 22.62 2.53 32.01
CA GLY A 11 21.47 2.79 32.88
C GLY A 11 21.27 4.29 33.14
N SER A 12 22.34 5.00 33.49
CA SER A 12 22.30 6.46 33.69
C SER A 12 21.87 7.19 32.42
N VAL A 13 22.40 6.79 31.25
CA VAL A 13 21.97 7.36 29.97
C VAL A 13 20.50 7.06 29.68
N PHE A 14 20.02 5.85 30.00
CA PHE A 14 18.62 5.47 29.82
C PHE A 14 17.71 6.34 30.69
N THR A 15 17.98 6.42 32.00
CA THR A 15 17.23 7.26 32.95
C THR A 15 17.21 8.72 32.50
N THR A 16 18.35 9.30 32.16
CA THR A 16 18.39 10.69 31.69
C THR A 16 17.63 10.89 30.39
N MET A 17 17.73 9.96 29.43
CA MET A 17 16.94 10.04 28.20
C MET A 17 15.43 9.96 28.47
N THR A 18 14.97 9.01 29.28
CA THR A 18 13.53 8.73 29.44
C THR A 18 12.87 9.59 30.51
N GLU A 19 13.55 9.85 31.61
CA GLU A 19 13.00 10.52 32.80
C GLU A 19 13.30 12.01 32.82
N ASP A 20 14.54 12.43 32.55
CA ASP A 20 14.91 13.85 32.61
C ASP A 20 14.53 14.58 31.31
N LEU A 21 14.96 14.02 30.16
CA LEU A 21 14.79 14.63 28.84
C LEU A 21 13.48 14.25 28.15
N LYS A 22 12.70 13.34 28.76
CA LYS A 22 11.42 12.82 28.25
C LYS A 22 11.48 12.33 26.79
N LYS A 23 12.64 11.80 26.37
CA LYS A 23 12.85 11.26 25.03
C LYS A 23 12.27 9.86 24.93
N LYS A 24 11.79 9.53 23.73
CA LYS A 24 11.30 8.21 23.38
C LYS A 24 12.15 7.65 22.25
N LYS A 25 12.57 6.39 22.40
CA LYS A 25 13.23 5.65 21.31
C LYS A 25 12.16 5.06 20.41
N LEU A 26 11.97 5.66 19.24
CA LEU A 26 11.02 5.19 18.23
C LEU A 26 11.78 4.58 17.05
N CYS A 27 11.15 3.59 16.41
CA CYS A 27 11.64 3.10 15.13
C CYS A 27 11.28 4.10 14.04
N ALA A 28 12.18 4.32 13.08
CA ALA A 28 11.88 5.12 11.91
C ALA A 28 10.74 4.49 11.11
N ARG A 29 9.92 5.34 10.49
CA ARG A 29 8.86 4.92 9.56
C ARG A 29 9.47 4.72 8.18
N PHE A 30 9.21 3.57 7.55
CA PHE A 30 9.50 3.39 6.14
C PHE A 30 8.53 4.24 5.31
N VAL A 31 9.09 5.12 4.49
CA VAL A 31 8.34 5.88 3.47
C VAL A 31 8.69 5.30 2.11
N PRO A 32 7.74 5.25 1.15
CA PRO A 32 8.02 4.68 -0.16
C PRO A 32 9.22 5.36 -0.81
N HIS A 33 9.17 6.68 -1.01
CA HIS A 33 10.18 7.47 -1.72
C HIS A 33 10.37 8.82 -1.03
N THR A 34 11.55 9.41 -1.20
CA THR A 34 11.79 10.82 -0.86
C THR A 34 11.28 11.69 -1.99
N LEU A 35 10.32 12.57 -1.71
CA LEU A 35 9.73 13.47 -2.70
C LEU A 35 10.53 14.76 -2.83
N THR A 36 10.67 15.26 -4.06
CA THR A 36 11.18 16.62 -4.32
C THR A 36 10.16 17.67 -3.87
N THR A 37 10.56 18.94 -3.83
CA THR A 37 9.65 20.05 -3.47
C THR A 37 8.51 20.16 -4.47
N GLU A 38 8.83 20.08 -5.76
CA GLU A 38 7.89 20.18 -6.88
C GLU A 38 6.88 19.03 -6.85
N GLN A 39 7.34 17.80 -6.53
CA GLN A 39 6.45 16.65 -6.37
C GLN A 39 5.49 16.81 -5.17
N LYS A 40 5.90 17.52 -4.11
CA LYS A 40 5.01 17.80 -2.97
C LYS A 40 3.98 18.85 -3.35
N GLU A 41 4.40 19.93 -4.00
CA GLU A 41 3.51 21.00 -4.48
C GLU A 41 2.46 20.45 -5.44
N HIS A 42 2.87 19.66 -6.45
CA HIS A 42 1.92 19.01 -7.35
C HIS A 42 0.93 18.11 -6.61
N ARG A 43 1.37 17.36 -5.58
CA ARG A 43 0.47 16.53 -4.79
C ARG A 43 -0.53 17.34 -3.97
N ILE A 44 -0.12 18.49 -3.44
CA ILE A 44 -1.00 19.40 -2.72
C ILE A 44 -2.06 19.94 -3.69
N ALA A 45 -1.63 20.50 -4.82
CA ALA A 45 -2.54 21.03 -5.84
C ALA A 45 -3.57 19.98 -6.31
N SER A 46 -3.12 18.77 -6.69
CA SER A 46 -4.05 17.70 -7.08
C SER A 46 -4.99 17.27 -5.94
N SER A 47 -4.55 17.38 -4.69
CA SER A 47 -5.42 17.04 -3.55
C SER A 47 -6.45 18.13 -3.28
N GLU A 48 -6.08 19.41 -3.45
CA GLU A 48 -7.00 20.54 -3.35
C GLU A 48 -8.11 20.44 -4.40
N ASP A 49 -7.77 20.14 -5.66
CA ASP A 49 -8.75 19.94 -6.74
C ASP A 49 -9.74 18.80 -6.43
N LEU A 50 -9.23 17.68 -5.88
CA LEU A 50 -10.05 16.54 -5.49
C LEU A 50 -10.97 16.85 -4.29
N ILE A 51 -10.50 17.68 -3.34
CA ILE A 51 -11.31 18.12 -2.20
C ILE A 51 -12.44 19.02 -2.68
N VAL A 52 -12.14 20.01 -3.53
CA VAL A 52 -13.16 20.90 -4.12
C VAL A 52 -14.22 20.07 -4.86
N SER A 53 -13.80 19.13 -5.70
CA SER A 53 -14.73 18.24 -6.42
C SER A 53 -15.62 17.41 -5.50
N ALA A 54 -15.07 16.96 -4.36
CA ALA A 54 -15.82 16.18 -3.37
C ALA A 54 -16.79 17.05 -2.54
N ASP A 55 -16.45 18.31 -2.30
CA ASP A 55 -17.31 19.26 -1.60
C ASP A 55 -18.47 19.76 -2.48
N GLU A 56 -18.25 19.88 -3.80
CA GLU A 56 -19.26 20.29 -4.77
C GLU A 56 -20.30 19.20 -5.06
N ASP A 57 -19.88 17.93 -5.16
CA ASP A 57 -20.77 16.78 -5.39
C ASP A 57 -20.62 15.71 -4.29
N PRO A 58 -21.62 15.54 -3.41
CA PRO A 58 -21.65 14.48 -2.40
C PRO A 58 -21.55 13.05 -2.97
N ASN A 59 -21.80 12.86 -4.26
CA ASN A 59 -21.66 11.58 -4.94
C ASN A 59 -20.33 11.42 -5.69
N PHE A 60 -19.46 12.42 -5.73
CA PHE A 60 -18.19 12.40 -6.46
C PHE A 60 -17.37 11.13 -6.18
N LEU A 61 -17.16 10.78 -4.89
CA LEU A 61 -16.41 9.58 -4.52
C LEU A 61 -17.07 8.27 -4.98
N LYS A 62 -18.40 8.25 -5.14
CA LYS A 62 -19.13 7.08 -5.64
C LYS A 62 -18.98 6.91 -7.15
N THR A 63 -18.59 7.97 -7.87
CA THR A 63 -18.39 7.93 -9.32
C THR A 63 -16.99 7.45 -9.72
N ILE A 64 -16.03 7.49 -8.79
CA ILE A 64 -14.65 7.08 -9.03
C ILE A 64 -14.56 5.55 -9.18
N ILE A 65 -13.97 5.15 -10.30
CA ILE A 65 -13.48 3.79 -10.51
C ILE A 65 -11.97 3.88 -10.52
N THR A 66 -11.34 3.08 -9.68
CA THR A 66 -9.88 3.01 -9.60
C THR A 66 -9.43 1.58 -9.83
N GLY A 67 -8.15 1.42 -10.18
CA GLY A 67 -7.52 0.13 -10.29
C GLY A 67 -6.03 0.22 -10.02
N ASP A 68 -5.45 -0.91 -9.67
CA ASP A 68 -4.02 -1.04 -9.42
C ASP A 68 -3.56 -2.47 -9.74
N GLU A 69 -2.25 -2.64 -9.87
CA GLU A 69 -1.61 -3.92 -10.13
C GLU A 69 -0.77 -4.37 -8.94
N SER A 70 -0.96 -5.62 -8.51
CA SER A 70 -0.22 -6.17 -7.37
C SER A 70 0.32 -7.57 -7.64
N TRP A 71 1.47 -7.88 -7.06
CA TRP A 71 2.03 -9.23 -7.09
C TRP A 71 1.40 -10.08 -5.99
N CYS A 72 0.68 -11.13 -6.40
CA CYS A 72 0.22 -12.20 -5.53
C CYS A 72 1.30 -13.29 -5.46
N LEU A 73 1.87 -13.49 -4.27
CA LEU A 73 2.78 -14.58 -3.98
C LEU A 73 1.99 -15.83 -3.58
N GLU A 74 2.44 -17.00 -3.99
CA GLU A 74 1.83 -18.28 -3.58
C GLU A 74 1.83 -18.46 -2.05
N TYR A 75 2.91 -18.03 -1.41
CA TYR A 75 2.99 -17.87 0.03
C TYR A 75 3.96 -16.72 0.37
N ASP A 76 3.70 -16.03 1.48
CA ASP A 76 4.63 -15.05 2.05
C ASP A 76 5.19 -15.62 3.37
N PRO A 77 6.51 -15.83 3.48
CA PRO A 77 7.09 -16.33 4.73
C PRO A 77 6.88 -15.31 5.85
N GLU A 78 6.43 -15.80 7.01
CA GLU A 78 6.30 -14.95 8.20
C GLU A 78 7.60 -14.21 8.53
N THR A 79 7.46 -12.94 8.86
CA THR A 79 8.56 -12.16 9.44
C THR A 79 8.90 -12.69 10.83
N LYS A 80 10.12 -12.42 11.30
CA LYS A 80 10.58 -12.75 12.66
C LYS A 80 9.62 -12.27 13.76
N ARG A 81 8.92 -11.15 13.51
CA ARG A 81 7.95 -10.55 14.45
C ARG A 81 6.59 -11.25 14.38
N GLN A 82 6.16 -11.67 13.19
CA GLN A 82 4.94 -12.47 13.02
C GLN A 82 5.10 -13.87 13.62
N SER A 83 6.30 -14.44 13.56
CA SER A 83 6.62 -15.74 14.18
C SER A 83 6.82 -15.67 15.70
N SER A 84 6.40 -14.59 16.37
CA SER A 84 6.51 -14.47 17.82
C SER A 84 5.42 -15.31 18.49
N GLU A 85 5.83 -16.23 19.36
CA GLU A 85 4.93 -17.10 20.10
C GLU A 85 5.18 -16.99 21.62
N TRP A 86 4.12 -17.23 22.39
CA TRP A 86 4.19 -17.30 23.85
C TRP A 86 4.76 -18.66 24.27
N THR A 87 5.73 -18.66 25.18
CA THR A 87 6.35 -19.89 25.70
C THR A 87 6.30 -19.91 27.22
N SER A 88 6.27 -21.11 27.80
CA SER A 88 6.30 -21.30 29.26
C SER A 88 7.66 -20.87 29.84
N PRO A 89 7.70 -20.39 31.10
CA PRO A 89 8.95 -20.08 31.79
C PRO A 89 9.92 -21.28 31.77
N GLY A 90 11.21 -21.02 31.52
CA GLY A 90 12.25 -22.05 31.47
C GLY A 90 12.36 -22.81 30.15
N LYS A 91 11.43 -22.63 29.19
CA LYS A 91 11.64 -23.15 27.83
C LYS A 91 12.60 -22.28 27.04
N GLY A 92 13.47 -22.93 26.26
CA GLY A 92 14.35 -22.27 25.31
C GLY A 92 13.57 -21.58 24.18
N ARG A 93 14.26 -20.68 23.48
CA ARG A 93 13.66 -19.93 22.37
C ARG A 93 13.24 -20.90 21.24
N PRO A 94 12.00 -20.81 20.73
CA PRO A 94 11.55 -21.61 19.61
C PRO A 94 12.45 -21.39 18.38
N MET A 95 12.86 -22.50 17.76
CA MET A 95 13.58 -22.47 16.48
C MET A 95 12.58 -22.65 15.34
N LYS A 96 12.53 -21.68 14.44
CA LYS A 96 11.78 -21.75 13.20
C LYS A 96 12.74 -21.62 12.03
N VAL A 97 12.70 -22.58 11.11
CA VAL A 97 13.48 -22.48 9.86
C VAL A 97 12.89 -21.35 9.03
N ARG A 98 13.75 -20.43 8.60
CA ARG A 98 13.32 -19.32 7.76
C ARG A 98 12.95 -19.85 6.37
N ALA A 99 11.66 -19.78 6.03
CA ALA A 99 11.23 -20.04 4.66
C ALA A 99 11.71 -18.91 3.74
N SER A 100 12.16 -19.29 2.53
CA SER A 100 12.48 -18.32 1.48
C SER A 100 11.19 -17.77 0.87
N LYS A 101 11.21 -16.55 0.33
CA LYS A 101 10.05 -16.00 -0.40
C LYS A 101 9.69 -16.90 -1.58
N SER A 102 8.40 -17.06 -1.87
CA SER A 102 7.98 -17.84 -3.02
C SER A 102 8.60 -17.30 -4.31
N LYS A 103 9.12 -18.21 -5.14
CA LYS A 103 9.55 -17.90 -6.52
C LYS A 103 8.36 -17.77 -7.46
N THR A 104 7.23 -18.38 -7.09
CA THR A 104 5.97 -18.33 -7.81
C THR A 104 5.24 -17.05 -7.44
N LYS A 105 5.04 -16.19 -8.44
CA LYS A 105 4.24 -14.99 -8.31
C LYS A 105 3.39 -14.79 -9.56
N THR A 106 2.19 -14.28 -9.34
CA THR A 106 1.24 -13.90 -10.39
C THR A 106 0.85 -12.44 -10.17
N MET A 107 0.70 -11.68 -11.24
CA MET A 107 0.22 -10.31 -11.14
C MET A 107 -1.30 -10.29 -11.22
N LEU A 108 -1.94 -9.60 -10.28
CA LEU A 108 -3.36 -9.30 -10.26
C LEU A 108 -3.56 -7.86 -10.70
N LEU A 109 -4.42 -7.65 -11.69
CA LEU A 109 -5.01 -6.35 -12.01
C LEU A 109 -6.40 -6.33 -11.42
N VAL A 110 -6.74 -5.30 -10.67
CA VAL A 110 -8.08 -5.15 -10.08
C VAL A 110 -8.60 -3.75 -10.28
N PHE A 111 -9.85 -3.64 -10.68
CA PHE A 111 -10.62 -2.39 -10.78
C PHE A 111 -11.84 -2.48 -9.88
N PHE A 112 -12.09 -1.44 -9.10
CA PHE A 112 -13.17 -1.38 -8.13
C PHE A 112 -13.71 0.05 -7.97
N ASP A 113 -14.96 0.15 -7.53
CA ASP A 113 -15.60 1.39 -7.10
C ASP A 113 -15.93 1.34 -5.60
N SER A 114 -16.68 2.33 -5.12
CA SER A 114 -17.19 2.39 -3.75
C SER A 114 -18.10 1.21 -3.33
N ARG A 115 -18.61 0.42 -4.30
CA ARG A 115 -19.50 -0.73 -4.07
C ARG A 115 -18.75 -2.06 -4.13
N GLY A 116 -17.61 -2.13 -4.80
CA GLY A 116 -16.73 -3.29 -4.80
C GLY A 116 -16.01 -3.53 -6.13
N ILE A 117 -15.56 -4.77 -6.32
CA ILE A 117 -14.76 -5.16 -7.49
C ILE A 117 -15.64 -5.20 -8.74
N ILE A 118 -15.25 -4.42 -9.75
CA ILE A 118 -15.89 -4.38 -11.06
C ILE A 118 -15.26 -5.42 -11.98
N HIS A 119 -13.93 -5.45 -12.02
CA HIS A 119 -13.16 -6.27 -12.93
C HIS A 119 -11.84 -6.68 -12.31
N HIS A 120 -11.39 -7.89 -12.58
CA HIS A 120 -10.07 -8.33 -12.19
C HIS A 120 -9.53 -9.37 -13.17
N GLU A 121 -8.22 -9.38 -13.35
CA GLU A 121 -7.53 -10.34 -14.21
C GLU A 121 -6.21 -10.77 -13.59
N PHE A 122 -5.93 -12.08 -13.67
CA PHE A 122 -4.63 -12.62 -13.32
C PHE A 122 -3.79 -12.78 -14.59
N LEU A 123 -2.55 -12.29 -14.53
CA LEU A 123 -1.58 -12.58 -15.57
C LEU A 123 -1.11 -14.03 -15.47
N ARG A 124 -0.78 -14.62 -16.62
CA ARG A 124 -0.04 -15.88 -16.61
C ARG A 124 1.32 -15.66 -15.97
N GLN A 125 1.77 -16.66 -15.20
CA GLN A 125 3.09 -16.63 -14.58
C GLN A 125 4.16 -16.40 -15.64
N GLY A 126 5.11 -15.51 -15.34
CA GLY A 126 6.20 -15.14 -16.26
C GLY A 126 5.81 -14.14 -17.36
N SER A 127 4.57 -13.67 -17.40
CA SER A 127 4.14 -12.60 -18.32
C SER A 127 4.34 -11.22 -17.71
N THR A 128 4.47 -10.21 -18.57
CA THR A 128 4.60 -8.79 -18.19
C THR A 128 3.39 -8.01 -18.68
N VAL A 129 2.94 -7.02 -17.91
CA VAL A 129 1.93 -6.06 -18.38
C VAL A 129 2.56 -5.19 -19.48
N THR A 130 2.08 -5.35 -20.71
CA THR A 130 2.43 -4.48 -21.83
C THR A 130 1.31 -3.47 -22.05
N GLY A 131 1.61 -2.35 -22.73
CA GLY A 131 0.58 -1.36 -23.07
C GLY A 131 -0.56 -1.96 -23.92
N ALA A 132 -0.24 -2.88 -24.84
CA ALA A 132 -1.25 -3.58 -25.64
C ALA A 132 -2.15 -4.47 -24.77
N PHE A 133 -1.55 -5.24 -23.86
CA PHE A 133 -2.31 -6.05 -22.91
C PHE A 133 -3.22 -5.17 -22.03
N TYR A 134 -2.69 -4.07 -21.51
CA TYR A 134 -3.44 -3.16 -20.64
C TYR A 134 -4.61 -2.51 -21.37
N LYS A 135 -4.41 -2.08 -22.61
CA LYS A 135 -5.49 -1.57 -23.47
C LYS A 135 -6.64 -2.56 -23.61
N ASP A 136 -6.31 -3.84 -23.82
CA ASP A 136 -7.33 -4.89 -23.94
C ASP A 136 -8.07 -5.14 -22.61
N VAL A 137 -7.37 -5.01 -21.47
CA VAL A 137 -8.00 -5.05 -20.14
C VAL A 137 -8.98 -3.89 -19.98
N LEU A 138 -8.61 -2.67 -20.37
CA LEU A 138 -9.48 -1.49 -20.32
C LEU A 138 -10.72 -1.66 -21.21
N HIS A 139 -10.59 -2.23 -22.41
CA HIS A 139 -11.74 -2.54 -23.25
C HIS A 139 -12.71 -3.53 -22.57
N ARG A 140 -12.18 -4.55 -21.89
CA ARG A 140 -13.00 -5.53 -21.14
C ARG A 140 -13.66 -4.88 -19.92
N LEU A 141 -12.95 -4.02 -19.20
CA LEU A 141 -13.49 -3.20 -18.11
C LEU A 141 -14.66 -2.34 -18.59
N LEU A 142 -14.47 -1.57 -19.68
CA LEU A 142 -15.53 -0.73 -20.24
C LEU A 142 -16.76 -1.57 -20.59
N LYS A 143 -16.58 -2.70 -21.30
CA LYS A 143 -17.68 -3.60 -21.65
C LYS A 143 -18.43 -4.12 -20.40
N ARG A 144 -17.71 -4.39 -19.31
CA ARG A 144 -18.29 -4.80 -18.01
C ARG A 144 -19.12 -3.67 -17.39
N MET A 145 -18.60 -2.45 -17.41
CA MET A 145 -19.29 -1.27 -16.89
C MET A 145 -20.60 -0.97 -17.63
N TRP A 146 -20.58 -1.09 -18.97
CA TRP A 146 -21.79 -0.95 -19.80
C TRP A 146 -22.84 -2.02 -19.47
N ARG A 147 -22.43 -3.29 -19.35
CA ARG A 147 -23.34 -4.40 -19.01
C ARG A 147 -23.99 -4.24 -17.63
N ASN A 148 -23.26 -3.70 -16.67
CA ASN A 148 -23.72 -3.52 -15.31
C ASN A 148 -24.45 -2.19 -15.09
N ALA A 149 -24.79 -1.46 -16.17
CA ALA A 149 -25.49 -0.17 -16.12
C ALA A 149 -24.79 0.86 -15.21
N ILE A 150 -23.46 0.73 -15.02
CA ILE A 150 -22.69 1.59 -14.13
C ILE A 150 -22.76 3.02 -14.64
N PHE A 151 -22.59 3.22 -15.95
CA PHE A 151 -22.69 4.53 -16.60
C PHE A 151 -24.06 5.20 -16.44
N SER A 152 -25.16 4.46 -16.58
CA SER A 152 -26.52 4.99 -16.40
C SER A 152 -26.87 5.25 -14.92
N SER A 153 -26.26 4.51 -13.98
CA SER A 153 -26.48 4.70 -12.54
C SER A 153 -25.65 5.83 -11.92
N VAL A 154 -24.58 6.26 -12.61
CA VAL A 154 -23.58 7.21 -12.10
C VAL A 154 -23.52 8.49 -12.96
N GLY A 155 -24.25 8.57 -14.08
CA GLY A 155 -24.33 9.77 -14.92
C GLY A 155 -23.06 10.10 -15.71
N ILE A 156 -22.16 9.12 -15.88
CA ILE A 156 -20.86 9.33 -16.51
C ILE A 156 -21.00 9.27 -18.04
N LEU A 157 -20.80 10.41 -18.72
CA LEU A 157 -20.74 10.54 -20.19
C LEU A 157 -19.31 10.47 -20.74
N GLU A 158 -18.29 10.74 -19.91
CA GLU A 158 -16.87 10.71 -20.27
C GLU A 158 -16.03 10.07 -19.17
N PHE A 159 -14.96 9.36 -19.54
CA PHE A 159 -13.99 8.81 -18.59
C PHE A 159 -12.64 9.49 -18.81
N VAL A 160 -12.00 9.92 -17.72
CA VAL A 160 -10.62 10.39 -17.75
C VAL A 160 -9.75 9.33 -17.10
N LEU A 161 -8.85 8.74 -17.89
CA LEU A 161 -7.84 7.82 -17.39
C LEU A 161 -6.68 8.62 -16.84
N HIS A 162 -6.52 8.64 -15.52
CA HIS A 162 -5.32 9.16 -14.87
C HIS A 162 -4.31 8.03 -14.68
N HIS A 163 -3.27 8.00 -15.52
CA HIS A 163 -2.07 7.20 -15.27
C HIS A 163 -0.95 8.09 -14.73
N LYS A 164 -0.11 7.52 -13.86
CA LYS A 164 1.16 8.12 -13.42
C LYS A 164 2.31 7.70 -14.31
#